data_AF-A0A4U2ZPK6-F1
#
_entry.id   AF-A0A4U2ZPK6-F1
#
_cell.length_a   1.000
_cell.length_b   1.000
_cell.length_c   1.000
_cell.angle_alpha   90.00
_cell.angle_beta   90.00
_cell.angle_gamma   90.00
#
_symmetry.space_group_name_H-M   'P 1'
#
loop_
_entity.id
_entity.type
_entity.pdbx_description
1 polymer ?
#
loop_
_entity_poly.entity_id
_entity_poly.type
_entity_poly.pdbx_seq_one_letter_code
_entity_poly.pdbx_strand_id
1 'polypeptide(L)'
;MKKIIVFVFTIFILFSGFATQSYALSDSKSAAIQALLDDACRISGVPGMSISILADDEVFYFSSGYADRKKGLSASENTLYELASVSKAFTGMGIMLLEEQGLLSMTDPVQKYLPWFTL
;
A
#
# COMPACT_ATOMS: atom_id res chain seq x y z
N MET A 1 0.75 -7.35 54.22
CA MET A 1 0.87 -8.43 53.20
C MET A 1 -0.39 -8.59 52.35
N LYS A 2 -1.59 -8.78 52.94
CA LYS A 2 -2.85 -8.92 52.17
C LYS A 2 -3.16 -7.74 51.21
N LYS A 3 -2.91 -6.50 51.62
CA LYS A 3 -3.13 -5.30 50.77
C LYS A 3 -2.20 -5.21 49.56
N ILE A 4 -0.96 -5.71 49.68
CA ILE A 4 0.01 -5.75 48.58
C ILE A 4 -0.39 -6.82 47.56
N ILE A 5 -0.85 -7.98 48.04
CA ILE A 5 -1.35 -9.06 47.18
C ILE A 5 -2.57 -8.61 46.37
N VAL A 6 -3.52 -7.92 47.01
CA VAL A 6 -4.71 -7.37 46.32
C VAL A 6 -4.30 -6.33 45.28
N PHE A 7 -3.36 -5.43 45.60
CA PHE A 7 -2.90 -4.40 44.67
C PHE A 7 -2.19 -4.99 43.43
N VAL A 8 -1.37 -6.02 43.62
CA VAL A 8 -0.71 -6.74 42.52
C VAL A 8 -1.73 -7.48 41.65
N PHE A 9 -2.75 -8.09 42.27
CA PHE A 9 -3.82 -8.77 41.54
C PHE A 9 -4.69 -7.80 40.72
N THR A 10 -4.96 -6.60 41.25
CA THR A 10 -5.69 -5.53 40.54
C THR A 10 -4.89 -4.98 39.36
N ILE A 11 -3.57 -4.78 39.50
CA ILE A 11 -2.70 -4.38 38.39
C ILE A 11 -2.65 -5.45 37.29
N PHE A 12 -2.62 -6.73 37.67
CA PHE A 12 -2.60 -7.84 36.71
C PHE A 12 -3.90 -7.91 35.90
N ILE A 13 -5.05 -7.71 36.53
CA ILE A 13 -6.36 -7.67 35.84
C ILE A 13 -6.48 -6.47 34.88
N LEU A 14 -5.92 -5.31 35.25
CA LEU A 14 -5.91 -4.12 34.39
C LEU A 14 -5.00 -4.29 33.16
N PHE A 15 -3.95 -5.12 33.24
CA PHE A 15 -3.06 -5.42 32.11
C PHE A 15 -3.63 -6.49 31.15
N SER A 16 -4.42 -7.44 31.65
CA SER A 16 -5.04 -8.49 30.83
C SER A 16 -6.15 -7.99 29.89
N GLY A 17 -6.66 -6.77 30.12
CA GLY A 17 -7.74 -6.18 29.33
C GLY A 17 -7.30 -5.54 28.00
N PHE A 18 -6.00 -5.33 27.80
CA PHE A 18 -5.45 -4.88 26.51
C PHE A 18 -5.09 -6.09 25.64
N ALA A 19 -6.10 -6.87 25.26
CA ALA A 19 -5.96 -7.71 24.08
C ALA A 19 -5.99 -6.78 22.86
N THR A 20 -4.83 -6.48 22.28
CA THR A 20 -4.77 -5.92 20.93
C THR A 20 -5.44 -6.93 20.01
N GLN A 21 -6.66 -6.62 19.59
CA GLN A 21 -7.34 -7.40 18.56
C GLN A 21 -6.55 -7.17 17.27
N SER A 22 -5.68 -8.13 16.93
CA SER A 22 -4.99 -8.13 15.64
C SER A 22 -6.06 -8.27 14.57
N TYR A 23 -6.19 -7.25 13.72
CA TYR A 23 -7.14 -7.24 12.61
C TYR A 23 -6.55 -7.94 11.37
N ALA A 24 -5.74 -8.97 11.60
CA ALA A 24 -5.19 -9.76 10.52
C ALA A 24 -6.33 -10.33 9.65
N LEU A 25 -6.20 -10.17 8.33
CA LEU A 25 -7.03 -10.89 7.37
C LEU A 25 -7.06 -12.37 7.77
N SER A 26 -8.25 -12.92 7.95
CA SER A 26 -8.37 -14.33 8.33
C SER A 26 -7.61 -15.20 7.33
N ASP A 27 -6.89 -16.22 7.82
CA ASP A 27 -6.05 -17.09 6.98
C ASP A 27 -6.77 -17.61 5.74
N SER A 28 -8.09 -17.89 5.87
CA SER A 28 -8.97 -18.31 4.78
C SER A 28 -9.15 -17.28 3.67
N LYS A 29 -9.24 -15.98 4.01
CA LYS A 29 -9.37 -14.89 3.03
C LYS A 29 -8.04 -14.63 2.33
N SER A 30 -6.93 -14.61 3.07
CA SER A 30 -5.59 -14.47 2.50
C SER A 30 -5.29 -15.59 1.50
N ALA A 31 -5.62 -16.84 1.86
CA ALA A 31 -5.48 -17.98 0.96
C ALA A 31 -6.36 -17.84 -0.31
N ALA A 32 -7.60 -17.37 -0.16
CA ALA A 32 -8.48 -17.12 -1.30
C ALA A 32 -7.96 -16.01 -2.23
N ILE A 33 -7.44 -14.92 -1.67
CA ILE A 33 -6.83 -13.82 -2.45
C ILE A 33 -5.59 -14.32 -3.21
N GLN A 34 -4.71 -15.08 -2.54
CA GLN A 34 -3.54 -15.66 -3.19
C GLN A 34 -3.94 -16.59 -4.33
N ALA A 35 -4.94 -17.46 -4.14
CA ALA A 35 -5.42 -18.35 -5.18
C ALA A 35 -5.98 -17.59 -6.40
N LEU A 36 -6.73 -16.50 -6.16
CA LEU A 36 -7.23 -15.63 -7.22
C LEU A 36 -6.09 -14.94 -7.99
N LEU A 37 -5.06 -14.47 -7.28
CA LEU A 37 -3.87 -13.87 -7.87
C LEU A 37 -3.09 -14.86 -8.74
N ASP A 38 -2.90 -16.08 -8.24
CA ASP A 38 -2.23 -17.17 -8.98
C ASP A 38 -2.98 -17.52 -10.27
N ASP A 39 -4.31 -17.63 -10.19
CA ASP A 39 -5.14 -17.87 -11.37
C ASP A 39 -5.10 -16.69 -12.35
N ALA A 40 -5.15 -15.45 -11.88
CA ALA A 40 -5.06 -14.27 -12.73
C ALA A 40 -3.70 -14.19 -13.44
N CYS A 41 -2.60 -14.46 -12.73
CA CYS A 41 -1.26 -14.49 -13.30
C CYS A 41 -1.14 -15.59 -14.38
N ARG A 42 -1.69 -16.78 -14.10
CA ARG A 42 -1.70 -17.91 -15.04
C ARG A 42 -2.54 -17.63 -16.28
N ILE A 43 -3.77 -17.15 -16.12
CA ILE A 43 -4.74 -16.94 -17.22
C ILE A 43 -4.28 -15.80 -18.14
N SER A 44 -3.75 -14.71 -17.59
CA SER A 44 -3.27 -13.57 -18.38
C SER A 44 -1.93 -13.82 -19.08
N GLY A 45 -1.15 -14.82 -18.63
CA GLY A 45 0.17 -15.13 -19.16
C GLY A 45 1.28 -14.17 -18.72
N VAL A 46 0.97 -13.18 -17.88
CA VAL A 46 1.96 -12.22 -17.39
C VAL A 46 3.05 -12.93 -16.56
N PRO A 47 4.32 -12.47 -16.60
CA PRO A 47 5.42 -13.09 -15.87
C PRO A 47 5.27 -13.19 -14.37
N GLY A 48 4.79 -12.12 -13.76
CA GLY A 48 4.52 -12.05 -12.35
C GLY A 48 3.59 -10.87 -12.05
N MET A 49 2.90 -10.95 -10.94
CA MET A 49 1.91 -9.97 -10.49
C MET A 49 2.01 -9.84 -8.98
N SER A 50 1.88 -8.61 -8.48
CA SER A 50 1.85 -8.31 -7.05
C SER A 50 0.65 -7.42 -6.74
N ILE A 51 0.04 -7.64 -5.58
CA ILE A 51 -1.09 -6.86 -5.08
C ILE A 51 -0.80 -6.46 -3.64
N SER A 52 -1.10 -5.21 -3.30
CA SER A 52 -1.10 -4.69 -1.94
C SER A 52 -2.52 -4.25 -1.58
N ILE A 53 -3.02 -4.68 -0.42
CA ILE A 53 -4.37 -4.34 0.07
C ILE A 53 -4.21 -3.64 1.42
N LEU A 54 -4.72 -2.43 1.55
CA LEU A 54 -4.86 -1.74 2.83
C LEU A 54 -6.27 -2.00 3.37
N ALA A 55 -6.37 -2.61 4.55
CA ALA A 55 -7.62 -2.87 5.25
C ALA A 55 -7.41 -2.73 6.76
N ASP A 56 -8.28 -2.00 7.45
CA ASP A 56 -8.23 -1.79 8.90
C ASP A 56 -6.83 -1.35 9.41
N ASP A 57 -6.21 -0.41 8.69
CA ASP A 57 -4.85 0.13 8.92
C ASP A 57 -3.69 -0.87 8.76
N GLU A 58 -3.97 -2.09 8.29
CA GLU A 58 -2.95 -3.10 7.96
C GLU A 58 -2.78 -3.23 6.44
N VAL A 59 -1.53 -3.37 6.00
CA VAL A 59 -1.20 -3.63 4.58
C VAL A 59 -0.83 -5.10 4.40
N PHE A 60 -1.54 -5.75 3.48
CA PHE A 60 -1.34 -7.13 3.11
C PHE A 60 -0.75 -7.22 1.71
N TYR A 61 0.28 -8.05 1.53
CA TYR A 61 1.00 -8.21 0.27
C TYR A 61 0.84 -9.62 -0.27
N PHE A 62 0.56 -9.72 -1.56
CA PHE A 62 0.44 -10.99 -2.28
C PHE A 62 1.25 -10.88 -3.57
N SER A 63 1.91 -11.96 -3.97
CA SER A 63 2.68 -12.01 -5.21
C SER A 63 2.57 -13.38 -5.87
N SER A 64 2.65 -13.41 -7.20
CA SER A 64 2.65 -14.64 -8.00
C SER A 64 3.62 -14.50 -9.17
N GLY A 65 4.21 -15.63 -9.58
CA GLY A 65 5.14 -15.68 -10.69
C GLY A 65 6.51 -15.04 -10.41
N TYR A 66 7.10 -14.45 -11.45
CA TYR A 66 8.50 -14.01 -11.48
C TYR A 66 8.62 -12.52 -11.79
N ALA A 67 9.47 -11.84 -11.02
CA ALA A 67 10.00 -10.51 -11.36
C ALA A 67 10.97 -10.61 -12.56
N ASP A 68 11.78 -11.67 -12.61
CA ASP A 68 12.66 -11.97 -13.75
C ASP A 68 12.67 -13.48 -14.03
N ARG A 69 11.96 -13.89 -15.08
CA ARG A 69 11.88 -15.30 -15.50
C ARG A 69 13.23 -15.88 -15.90
N LYS A 70 14.14 -15.08 -16.49
CA LYS A 70 15.44 -15.56 -16.96
C LYS A 70 16.40 -15.81 -15.82
N LYS A 71 16.31 -14.99 -14.76
CA LYS A 71 17.11 -15.15 -13.54
C LYS A 71 16.43 -16.02 -12.48
N GLY A 72 15.19 -16.46 -12.71
CA GLY A 72 14.41 -17.22 -11.74
C GLY A 72 14.06 -16.42 -10.48
N LEU A 73 13.99 -15.08 -10.59
CA LEU A 73 13.66 -14.22 -9.45
C LEU A 73 12.13 -14.15 -9.31
N SER A 74 11.61 -14.65 -8.18
CA SER A 74 10.20 -14.57 -7.84
C SER A 74 9.74 -13.13 -7.65
N ALA A 75 8.50 -12.84 -8.02
CA ALA A 75 7.84 -11.59 -7.63
C ALA A 75 7.64 -11.56 -6.10
N SER A 76 7.72 -10.37 -5.53
CA SER A 76 7.57 -10.09 -4.09
C SER A 76 7.09 -8.65 -3.88
N GLU A 77 6.74 -8.31 -2.65
CA GLU A 77 6.37 -6.96 -2.21
C GLU A 77 7.44 -5.90 -2.49
N ASN A 78 8.70 -6.32 -2.69
CA ASN A 78 9.83 -5.43 -2.99
C ASN A 78 10.13 -5.33 -4.51
N THR A 79 9.33 -5.99 -5.35
CA THR A 79 9.53 -5.94 -6.80
C THR A 79 9.16 -4.55 -7.34
N LEU A 80 10.09 -3.93 -8.06
CA LEU A 80 9.83 -2.64 -8.71
C LEU A 80 9.13 -2.85 -10.05
N TYR A 81 8.00 -2.19 -10.22
CA TYR A 81 7.23 -2.18 -11.46
C TYR A 81 7.19 -0.76 -12.05
N GLU A 82 7.11 -0.67 -13.38
CA GLU A 82 6.83 0.59 -14.04
C GLU A 82 5.36 0.98 -13.84
N LEU A 83 5.11 2.09 -13.13
CA LEU A 83 3.75 2.54 -12.79
C LEU A 83 2.95 3.08 -13.99
N ALA A 84 3.61 3.34 -15.12
CA ALA A 84 3.01 3.92 -16.32
C ALA A 84 2.11 5.13 -15.99
N SER A 85 0.86 5.14 -16.47
CA SER A 85 -0.07 6.26 -16.27
C SER A 85 -0.47 6.52 -14.82
N VAL A 86 -0.23 5.60 -13.88
CA VAL A 86 -0.45 5.86 -12.44
C VAL A 86 0.47 6.99 -11.95
N SER A 87 1.62 7.20 -12.61
CA SER A 87 2.53 8.32 -12.33
C SER A 87 1.87 9.70 -12.41
N LYS A 88 0.77 9.85 -13.18
CA LYS A 88 0.05 11.13 -13.32
C LYS A 88 -0.56 11.63 -12.00
N ALA A 89 -0.91 10.74 -11.08
CA ALA A 89 -1.40 11.13 -9.77
C ALA A 89 -0.32 11.90 -8.98
N PHE A 90 0.93 11.47 -9.06
CA PHE A 90 2.07 12.15 -8.45
C PHE A 90 2.37 13.49 -9.13
N THR A 91 2.32 13.55 -10.47
CA THR A 91 2.46 14.82 -11.19
C THR A 91 1.37 15.81 -10.79
N GLY A 92 0.10 15.36 -10.74
CA GLY A 92 -1.02 16.19 -10.31
C GLY A 92 -0.85 16.70 -8.87
N MET A 93 -0.43 15.83 -7.95
CA MET A 93 -0.10 16.22 -6.58
C MET A 93 1.01 17.29 -6.55
N GLY A 94 2.05 17.13 -7.37
CA GLY A 94 3.11 18.13 -7.52
C GLY A 94 2.56 19.50 -7.95
N ILE A 95 1.62 19.53 -8.90
CA ILE A 95 0.97 20.78 -9.31
C ILE A 95 0.15 21.41 -8.18
N MET A 96 -0.60 20.61 -7.41
CA MET A 96 -1.37 21.13 -6.26
C MET A 96 -0.45 21.73 -5.18
N LEU A 97 0.68 21.09 -4.89
CA LEU A 97 1.67 21.61 -3.94
C LEU A 97 2.29 22.93 -4.42
N LEU A 98 2.53 23.08 -5.72
CA LEU A 98 3.02 24.34 -6.29
C LEU A 98 1.96 25.45 -6.19
N GLU A 99 0.68 25.13 -6.36
CA GLU A 99 -0.42 26.07 -6.16
C GLU A 99 -0.55 26.51 -4.69
N GLU A 100 -0.47 25.57 -3.75
CA GLU A 100 -0.46 25.85 -2.31
C GLU A 100 0.70 26.79 -1.91
N GLN A 101 1.85 26.63 -2.55
CA GLN A 101 3.03 27.50 -2.35
C GLN A 101 2.91 28.86 -3.05
N GLY A 102 1.85 29.11 -3.81
CA GLY A 102 1.67 30.33 -4.60
C GLY A 102 2.61 30.45 -5.80
N LEU A 103 3.26 29.35 -6.21
CA LEU A 103 4.19 29.33 -7.34
C LEU A 103 3.47 29.22 -8.69
N LEU A 104 2.24 28.71 -8.69
CA LEU A 104 1.33 28.75 -9.83
C LEU A 104 -0.12 28.85 -9.39
N SER A 105 -1.04 29.11 -10.33
CA SER A 105 -2.46 28.78 -10.20
C SER A 105 -2.88 27.84 -11.32
N MET A 106 -3.77 26.90 -11.01
CA MET A 106 -4.41 26.01 -11.99
C MET A 106 -5.20 26.76 -13.07
N THR A 107 -5.54 28.03 -12.81
CA THR A 107 -6.24 28.91 -13.76
C THR A 107 -5.32 29.82 -14.56
N ASP A 108 -4.02 29.79 -14.28
CA ASP A 108 -3.06 30.54 -15.08
C ASP A 108 -3.05 30.02 -16.53
N PRO A 109 -2.91 30.91 -17.53
CA PRO A 109 -2.68 30.47 -18.90
C PRO A 109 -1.33 29.74 -18.99
N VAL A 110 -1.26 28.66 -19.78
CA VAL A 110 -0.01 27.89 -19.98
C VAL A 110 1.13 28.78 -20.46
N GLN A 111 0.83 29.80 -21.26
CA GLN A 111 1.81 30.77 -21.77
C GLN A 111 2.53 31.56 -20.67
N LYS A 112 1.95 31.67 -19.46
CA LYS A 112 2.64 32.27 -18.30
C LYS A 112 3.93 31.53 -17.96
N TYR A 113 3.94 30.21 -18.12
CA TYR A 113 5.07 29.33 -17.82
C TYR A 113 5.85 28.90 -19.07
N LEU A 114 5.17 28.84 -20.22
CA LEU A 114 5.75 28.46 -21.50
C LEU A 114 5.51 29.57 -22.55
N PRO A 115 6.28 30.69 -22.53
CA PRO A 115 5.99 31.85 -23.38
C PRO A 115 6.05 31.58 -24.89
N TRP A 116 6.71 30.50 -25.30
CA TRP A 116 6.81 30.05 -26.69
C TRP A 116 5.62 29.19 -27.13
N PHE A 117 4.76 28.74 -26.21
CA PHE A 117 3.64 27.88 -26.53
C PHE A 117 2.50 28.67 -27.19
N THR A 118 2.12 28.24 -28.39
CA THR A 118 0.98 28.80 -29.15
C THR A 118 0.08 27.63 -29.55
N LEU A 119 -1.24 27.77 -29.39
CA LEU A 119 -2.25 26.77 -29.76
C LEU A 119 -2.57 26.82 -31.26
#